data_AF-A0A7S3LAU0-F1
#
_entry.id   AF-A0A7S3LAU0-F1
#
_cell.length_a   1.000
_cell.length_b   1.000
_cell.length_c   1.000
_cell.angle_alpha   90.00
_cell.angle_beta   90.00
_cell.angle_gamma   90.00
#
_symmetry.space_group_name_H-M   'P 1'
#
loop_
_entity.id
_entity.type
_entity.pdbx_description
1 polymer ?
#
loop_
_entity_poly.entity_id
_entity_poly.type
_entity_poly.pdbx_seq_one_letter_code
_entity_poly.pdbx_strand_id
1 'polypeptide(L)'
;AAKGDIRQLTDKLLRGGLPKETKPVKVKSSLAPESQASVENLRSLPSTTGESEESSQSGVLQQIRHECASNSKAVAMKSSSNGNATRQQVLLVDEVDVFFGSEFYGQTYNQVVQVHEPEIGTILEYIWSVNGSSGRRLCLSDIKSTPAYKTIVAKLRGFQHLVDGEISSMLTQVRLVDEEPYYVDKESGRIGYKVMDSISYEATYGYRTVFAYLKEVEKGNLDSSCLASVMAMQVSCGQFSYANISPARILGVSGTLDAMSDYEKDVLANYGVEKFLFVPSVYGQSNFSFDKAGDGICIESTKSDYFHSVTKLIQEATKQKQAVIVFFPDNQRVKEYTRSPFYAKLGRQKALLSEEMSAADKEFVISKAATASQITVSSAVFGRGTDFFCKDERVQKSGGVHVIQAFLSDERSEEIQIQGRTARQGKRGSYQMVIMWEDLKSRFGIRQSADSIPKRELYKWLDDVREKQRKKHVATVEKNLADATKADKDTHRYFDALLASRPNEASKRFLDLYKAFKKKQMPSSMDIQIAFVVDATGSMVPFSRSAAATMGSILNGPNSIAQKLCTQFPDIEFEIQIASLAYRDIDDDPSRRFVESSCTTGSHFTENRQHAIQQIAAALASPSGGGDIAEDRIGAIHR
;
A
#
# COMPACT_ATOMS: atom_id res chain seq x y z
N ALA A 1 -13.64 -16.50 21.71
CA ALA A 1 -12.68 -15.80 20.83
C ALA A 1 -11.81 -14.92 21.70
N ALA A 2 -10.49 -15.02 21.60
CA ALA A 2 -9.61 -13.96 22.13
C ALA A 2 -10.01 -12.64 21.45
N LYS A 3 -9.96 -11.53 22.19
CA LYS A 3 -10.35 -10.16 21.79
C LYS A 3 -10.28 -9.91 20.27
N GLY A 4 -11.40 -10.04 19.56
CA GLY A 4 -11.53 -9.66 18.15
C GLY A 4 -10.97 -10.64 17.09
N ASP A 5 -10.46 -11.82 17.45
CA ASP A 5 -10.03 -12.81 16.44
C ASP A 5 -11.23 -13.65 15.94
N ILE A 6 -11.57 -13.47 14.67
CA ILE A 6 -12.73 -14.10 14.02
C ILE A 6 -12.36 -15.30 13.16
N ARG A 7 -11.07 -15.62 13.01
CA ARG A 7 -10.57 -16.66 12.09
C ARG A 7 -11.14 -18.03 12.44
N GLN A 8 -11.08 -18.43 13.72
CA GLN A 8 -11.58 -19.73 14.19
C GLN A 8 -13.11 -19.85 14.07
N LEU A 9 -13.84 -18.76 14.28
CA LEU A 9 -15.31 -18.76 14.14
C LEU A 9 -15.72 -18.85 12.67
N THR A 10 -14.97 -18.19 11.79
CA THR A 10 -15.18 -18.25 10.35
C THR A 10 -14.86 -19.65 9.80
N ASP A 11 -13.75 -20.28 10.23
CA ASP A 11 -13.45 -21.67 9.83
C ASP A 11 -14.59 -22.63 10.24
N LYS A 12 -15.13 -22.48 11.45
CA LYS A 12 -16.30 -23.25 11.90
C LYS A 12 -17.55 -22.99 11.06
N LEU A 13 -17.79 -21.74 10.65
CA LEU A 13 -18.89 -21.38 9.74
C LEU A 13 -18.73 -22.10 8.39
N LEU A 14 -17.54 -22.03 7.79
CA LEU A 14 -17.24 -22.64 6.49
C LEU A 14 -17.40 -24.17 6.51
N ARG A 15 -17.06 -24.81 7.64
CA ARG A 15 -17.19 -26.26 7.85
C ARG A 15 -18.58 -26.70 8.33
N GLY A 16 -19.53 -25.77 8.47
CA GLY A 16 -20.89 -26.05 8.93
C GLY A 16 -21.02 -26.42 10.42
N GLY A 17 -20.01 -26.11 11.23
CA GLY A 17 -19.89 -26.51 12.64
C GLY A 17 -20.31 -25.47 13.67
N LEU A 18 -21.04 -24.41 13.30
CA LEU A 18 -21.59 -23.47 14.28
C LEU A 18 -22.73 -24.14 15.08
N PRO A 19 -22.71 -24.11 16.43
CA PRO A 19 -23.80 -24.63 17.24
C PRO A 19 -25.11 -23.93 16.89
N LYS A 20 -26.18 -24.70 16.64
CA LYS A 20 -27.54 -24.15 16.51
C LYS A 20 -28.06 -23.73 17.88
N GLU A 21 -28.84 -22.64 17.91
CA GLU A 21 -29.36 -21.95 19.10
C GLU A 21 -29.52 -22.82 20.35
N THR A 22 -28.80 -22.45 21.40
CA THR A 22 -29.26 -22.66 22.78
C THR A 22 -29.44 -21.28 23.42
N LYS A 23 -30.53 -21.14 24.19
CA LYS A 23 -31.14 -19.93 24.79
C LYS A 23 -30.21 -18.74 25.09
N PRO A 24 -30.71 -17.49 25.02
CA PRO A 24 -29.88 -16.29 25.00
C PRO A 24 -29.04 -16.16 26.27
N VAL A 25 -27.72 -16.24 26.10
CA VAL A 25 -26.78 -15.73 27.11
C VAL A 25 -26.87 -14.21 27.05
N LYS A 26 -27.28 -13.59 28.16
CA LYS A 26 -27.22 -12.12 28.33
C LYS A 26 -25.76 -11.68 28.22
N VAL A 27 -25.34 -11.27 27.02
CA VAL A 27 -24.13 -10.48 26.84
C VAL A 27 -24.49 -9.06 27.28
N LYS A 28 -23.84 -8.57 28.34
CA LYS A 28 -23.89 -7.15 28.70
C LYS A 28 -23.22 -6.37 27.56
N SER A 29 -24.04 -5.77 26.70
CA SER A 29 -23.63 -4.73 25.78
C SER A 29 -23.24 -3.49 26.61
N SER A 30 -21.96 -3.30 26.89
CA SER A 30 -21.47 -2.01 27.37
C SER A 30 -21.27 -1.09 26.16
N LEU A 31 -22.36 -0.56 25.63
CA LEU A 31 -22.39 0.55 24.68
C LEU A 31 -23.82 1.11 24.64
N ALA A 32 -24.03 2.23 25.34
CA ALA A 32 -25.00 3.30 25.05
C ALA A 32 -24.75 4.47 26.05
N PRO A 33 -25.36 5.66 25.90
CA PRO A 33 -24.76 6.86 25.30
C PRO A 33 -24.64 8.03 26.31
N GLU A 34 -24.08 9.15 25.83
CA GLU A 34 -24.07 10.52 26.37
C GLU A 34 -24.80 10.80 27.71
N SER A 35 -24.09 11.46 28.65
CA SER A 35 -24.71 12.45 29.55
C SER A 35 -23.68 13.46 30.09
N GLN A 36 -24.06 14.73 30.00
CA GLN A 36 -23.45 15.88 30.63
C GLN A 36 -23.65 15.84 32.15
N ALA A 37 -22.59 16.11 32.93
CA ALA A 37 -22.61 16.70 34.28
C ALA A 37 -21.14 16.98 34.68
N SER A 38 -20.65 18.22 34.79
CA SER A 38 -20.94 19.24 35.80
C SER A 38 -20.40 18.90 37.21
N VAL A 39 -19.47 19.75 37.65
CA VAL A 39 -19.29 20.26 39.03
C VAL A 39 -18.41 19.46 39.99
N GLU A 40 -17.26 20.08 40.23
CA GLU A 40 -16.63 20.42 41.53
C GLU A 40 -16.33 19.37 42.60
N ASN A 41 -15.23 19.70 43.29
CA ASN A 41 -14.80 19.28 44.62
C ASN A 41 -14.11 17.93 44.73
N LEU A 42 -12.78 17.98 44.89
CA LEU A 42 -12.19 17.70 46.21
C LEU A 42 -10.76 18.24 46.30
N ARG A 43 -10.58 19.10 47.31
CA ARG A 43 -9.33 19.69 47.78
C ARG A 43 -8.45 18.65 48.50
N SER A 44 -7.14 18.96 48.55
CA SER A 44 -6.19 18.79 49.69
C SER A 44 -5.86 17.34 50.09
N LEU A 45 -4.62 16.85 50.25
CA LEU A 45 -3.27 17.30 50.72
C LEU A 45 -2.32 16.07 50.54
N PRO A 46 -1.03 16.01 50.96
CA PRO A 46 -0.02 17.05 51.20
C PRO A 46 1.32 16.77 50.46
N SER A 47 2.20 17.78 50.52
CA SER A 47 3.62 17.76 50.21
C SER A 47 4.46 16.86 51.12
N THR A 48 5.39 16.10 50.56
CA THR A 48 6.60 15.61 51.24
C THR A 48 7.81 15.67 50.30
N THR A 49 8.81 16.40 50.77
CA THR A 49 10.18 16.58 50.26
C THR A 49 11.10 15.42 50.66
N GLY A 50 12.20 15.25 49.91
CA GLY A 50 13.38 14.43 50.26
C GLY A 50 13.65 13.37 49.18
N GLU A 51 14.52 13.60 48.21
CA GLU A 51 15.98 13.59 48.23
C GLU A 51 16.51 12.41 47.41
N SER A 52 17.61 12.69 46.72
CA SER A 52 18.27 12.00 45.63
C SER A 52 19.11 10.80 46.05
N GLU A 53 19.13 9.74 45.25
CA GLU A 53 20.32 8.88 45.11
C GLU A 53 20.35 8.21 43.72
N GLU A 54 21.35 8.61 42.92
CA GLU A 54 21.79 7.95 41.70
C GLU A 54 22.66 6.73 42.06
N SER A 55 22.41 5.57 41.44
CA SER A 55 23.49 4.77 40.82
C SER A 55 22.98 3.49 40.16
N SER A 56 23.61 3.15 39.02
CA SER A 56 23.74 1.80 38.43
C SER A 56 22.58 1.20 37.61
N GLN A 57 22.05 1.95 36.65
CA GLN A 57 21.27 1.37 35.53
C GLN A 57 22.20 0.97 34.35
N SER A 58 22.84 -0.20 34.46
CA SER A 58 23.54 -0.82 33.33
C SER A 58 23.35 -2.34 33.25
N GLY A 59 22.72 -2.98 34.24
CA GLY A 59 22.48 -4.43 34.26
C GLY A 59 21.01 -4.85 34.02
N VAL A 60 20.04 -3.95 34.20
CA VAL A 60 18.61 -4.32 34.30
C VAL A 60 17.90 -4.37 32.93
N LEU A 61 18.41 -3.65 31.92
CA LEU A 61 17.79 -3.56 30.60
C LEU A 61 18.09 -4.75 29.65
N GLN A 62 19.13 -5.54 29.93
CA GLN A 62 19.41 -6.77 29.18
C GLN A 62 18.56 -7.96 29.64
N GLN A 63 18.14 -7.98 30.91
CA GLN A 63 17.35 -9.08 31.46
C GLN A 63 15.86 -9.00 31.04
N ILE A 64 15.33 -7.78 30.87
CA ILE A 64 13.93 -7.55 30.46
C ILE A 64 13.68 -7.87 28.97
N ARG A 65 14.69 -7.77 28.09
CA ARG A 65 14.54 -8.12 26.66
C ARG A 65 14.46 -9.64 26.41
N HIS A 66 15.04 -10.47 27.27
CA HIS A 66 15.01 -11.93 27.11
C HIS A 66 13.77 -12.59 27.74
N GLU A 67 13.12 -11.94 28.73
CA GLU A 67 11.92 -12.47 29.40
C GLU A 67 10.61 -12.16 28.66
N CYS A 68 10.56 -11.11 27.84
CA CYS A 68 9.35 -10.77 27.05
C CYS A 68 9.13 -11.67 25.82
N ALA A 69 10.12 -12.48 25.42
CA ALA A 69 10.00 -13.39 24.27
C ALA A 69 9.75 -14.86 24.64
N SER A 70 9.74 -15.24 25.92
CA SER A 70 9.68 -16.65 26.35
C SER A 70 8.55 -17.02 27.33
N ASN A 71 7.70 -16.09 27.77
CA ASN A 71 6.58 -16.39 28.65
C ASN A 71 5.21 -16.39 27.95
N SER A 72 5.04 -17.29 26.98
CA SER A 72 3.74 -17.82 26.55
C SER A 72 3.37 -19.06 27.38
N LYS A 73 3.37 -18.92 28.71
CA LYS A 73 2.66 -19.84 29.61
C LYS A 73 1.88 -19.03 30.63
N ALA A 74 0.55 -19.08 30.52
CA ALA A 74 -0.36 -18.51 31.48
C ALA A 74 -0.13 -19.19 32.85
N VAL A 75 0.62 -18.52 33.72
CA VAL A 75 0.63 -18.84 35.15
C VAL A 75 -0.65 -18.24 35.74
N ALA A 76 -1.61 -19.12 36.04
CA ALA A 76 -2.80 -18.78 36.78
C ALA A 76 -2.42 -18.40 38.22
N MET A 77 -2.14 -17.12 38.47
CA MET A 77 -2.11 -16.58 39.82
C MET A 77 -3.54 -16.42 40.33
N LYS A 78 -3.94 -17.28 41.27
CA LYS A 78 -5.10 -17.06 42.13
C LYS A 78 -4.87 -15.76 42.89
N SER A 79 -5.68 -14.74 42.61
CA SER A 79 -5.86 -13.60 43.50
C SER A 79 -7.31 -13.56 43.96
N SER A 80 -7.49 -14.00 45.20
CA SER A 80 -8.64 -13.69 46.03
C SER A 80 -8.57 -12.23 46.45
N SER A 81 -9.56 -11.42 46.08
CA SER A 81 -10.26 -10.47 46.98
C SER A 81 -11.05 -9.44 46.19
N ASN A 82 -12.29 -9.25 46.62
CA ASN A 82 -13.29 -8.30 46.13
C ASN A 82 -12.77 -6.87 45.92
N GLY A 83 -13.18 -6.28 44.78
CA GLY A 83 -13.00 -4.86 44.47
C GLY A 83 -13.08 -4.65 42.96
N ASN A 84 -14.28 -4.46 42.42
CA ASN A 84 -14.54 -4.30 40.99
C ASN A 84 -14.13 -2.90 40.49
N ALA A 85 -12.85 -2.55 40.64
CA ALA A 85 -12.28 -1.38 40.00
C ALA A 85 -11.97 -1.76 38.55
N THR A 86 -12.79 -1.27 37.60
CA THR A 86 -12.54 -1.39 36.17
C THR A 86 -11.13 -0.87 35.87
N ARG A 87 -10.20 -1.77 35.56
CA ARG A 87 -8.83 -1.40 35.14
C ARG A 87 -8.95 -0.51 33.90
N GLN A 88 -8.60 0.76 34.03
CA GLN A 88 -8.56 1.68 32.90
C GLN A 88 -7.41 1.29 31.97
N GLN A 89 -7.71 1.09 30.69
CA GLN A 89 -6.68 0.90 29.68
C GLN A 89 -6.08 2.25 29.30
N VAL A 90 -4.76 2.36 29.42
CA VAL A 90 -3.97 3.50 28.94
C VAL A 90 -3.20 3.05 27.72
N LEU A 91 -3.31 3.80 26.63
CA LEU A 91 -2.51 3.61 25.41
C LEU A 91 -1.34 4.60 25.44
N LEU A 92 -0.13 4.09 25.41
CA LEU A 92 1.10 4.88 25.29
C LEU A 92 1.63 4.73 23.86
N VAL A 93 1.82 5.85 23.17
CA VAL A 93 2.26 5.89 21.78
C VAL A 93 3.61 6.58 21.69
N ASP A 94 4.62 5.87 21.20
CA ASP A 94 5.87 6.49 20.77
C ASP A 94 5.75 6.86 19.28
N GLU A 95 6.40 7.95 18.88
CA GLU A 95 6.34 8.52 17.53
C GLU A 95 4.91 8.64 16.97
N VAL A 96 4.09 9.51 17.57
CA VAL A 96 2.68 9.73 17.17
C VAL A 96 2.51 10.01 15.67
N ASP A 97 3.52 10.56 15.01
CA ASP A 97 3.55 10.78 13.56
C ASP A 97 3.51 9.49 12.71
N VAL A 98 3.93 8.31 13.22
CA VAL A 98 3.72 7.01 12.52
C VAL A 98 2.24 6.78 12.25
N PHE A 99 1.38 7.16 13.20
CA PHE A 99 -0.06 6.93 13.10
C PHE A 99 -0.64 7.54 11.83
N PHE A 100 -0.17 8.73 11.44
CA PHE A 100 -0.61 9.45 10.25
C PHE A 100 0.02 8.98 8.94
N GLY A 101 0.96 8.04 9.00
CA GLY A 101 1.57 7.44 7.83
C GLY A 101 0.56 6.69 6.96
N SER A 102 0.89 6.55 5.69
CA SER A 102 0.05 5.93 4.66
C SER A 102 -0.33 4.46 4.95
N GLU A 103 0.42 3.78 5.81
CA GLU A 103 0.25 2.38 6.18
C GLU A 103 -0.75 2.16 7.34
N PHE A 104 -1.10 3.20 8.11
CA PHE A 104 -1.88 3.04 9.33
C PHE A 104 -3.22 3.80 9.30
N TYR A 105 -3.21 5.13 9.32
CA TYR A 105 -4.46 5.90 9.36
C TYR A 105 -5.23 5.79 8.04
N GLY A 106 -6.51 5.40 8.14
CA GLY A 106 -7.34 5.09 6.98
C GLY A 106 -7.12 3.69 6.38
N GLN A 107 -6.27 2.86 6.98
CA GLN A 107 -6.06 1.46 6.58
C GLN A 107 -6.79 0.48 7.50
N THR A 108 -6.80 -0.79 7.11
CA THR A 108 -7.45 -1.87 7.86
C THR A 108 -6.50 -3.02 8.17
N TYR A 109 -6.60 -3.55 9.39
CA TYR A 109 -6.08 -4.86 9.75
C TYR A 109 -6.99 -5.95 9.18
N ASN A 110 -6.48 -6.67 8.18
CA ASN A 110 -7.24 -7.69 7.47
C ASN A 110 -6.98 -9.07 8.11
N GLN A 111 -8.02 -9.69 8.65
CA GLN A 111 -7.93 -11.05 9.16
C GLN A 111 -8.22 -12.05 8.05
N VAL A 112 -7.32 -13.01 7.88
CA VAL A 112 -7.41 -14.08 6.88
C VAL A 112 -7.50 -15.42 7.61
N VAL A 113 -8.49 -16.23 7.25
CA VAL A 113 -8.59 -17.61 7.70
C VAL A 113 -7.87 -18.51 6.69
N GLN A 114 -6.99 -19.38 7.20
CA GLN A 114 -6.28 -20.37 6.40
C GLN A 114 -7.06 -21.69 6.45
N VAL A 115 -7.63 -22.08 5.32
CA VAL A 115 -8.34 -23.35 5.18
C VAL A 115 -7.35 -24.38 4.64
N HIS A 116 -6.90 -25.27 5.52
CA HIS A 116 -6.00 -26.37 5.16
C HIS A 116 -6.81 -27.59 4.72
N GLU A 117 -6.74 -27.91 3.44
CA GLU A 117 -7.24 -29.17 2.87
C GLU A 117 -6.21 -29.71 1.87
N PRO A 118 -5.94 -31.02 1.84
CA PRO A 118 -4.92 -31.60 0.95
C PRO A 118 -5.22 -31.32 -0.52
N GLU A 119 -6.50 -31.26 -0.90
CA GLU A 119 -6.92 -30.97 -2.26
C GLU A 119 -6.56 -29.54 -2.71
N ILE A 120 -6.48 -28.58 -1.78
CA ILE A 120 -6.04 -27.21 -2.08
C ILE A 120 -4.57 -27.20 -2.45
N GLY A 121 -3.74 -27.95 -1.71
CA GLY A 121 -2.33 -28.16 -2.03
C GLY A 121 -2.16 -28.69 -3.45
N THR A 122 -2.89 -29.75 -3.80
CA THR A 122 -2.85 -30.32 -5.16
C THR A 122 -3.24 -29.31 -6.25
N ILE A 123 -4.24 -28.45 -6.00
CA ILE A 123 -4.62 -27.39 -6.96
C ILE A 123 -3.49 -26.36 -7.10
N LEU A 124 -2.87 -25.92 -6.00
CA LEU A 124 -1.76 -24.96 -6.04
C LEU A 124 -0.54 -25.52 -6.79
N GLU A 125 -0.17 -26.78 -6.56
CA GLU A 125 0.90 -27.46 -7.29
C GLU A 125 0.57 -27.59 -8.77
N TYR A 126 -0.68 -27.94 -9.11
CA TYR A 126 -1.12 -28.02 -10.49
C TYR A 126 -1.02 -26.67 -11.20
N ILE A 127 -1.48 -25.59 -10.54
CA ILE A 127 -1.37 -24.22 -11.07
C ILE A 127 0.10 -23.83 -11.28
N TRP A 128 0.98 -24.15 -10.32
CA TRP A 128 2.41 -23.84 -10.42
C TRP A 128 3.11 -24.60 -11.56
N SER A 129 2.89 -25.91 -11.66
CA SER A 129 3.56 -26.77 -12.65
C SER A 129 3.26 -26.40 -14.10
N VAL A 130 2.02 -25.98 -14.39
CA VAL A 130 1.62 -25.54 -15.74
C VAL A 130 2.17 -24.15 -16.06
N ASN A 131 2.29 -23.27 -15.06
CA ASN A 131 2.84 -21.92 -15.24
C ASN A 131 4.29 -21.94 -15.74
N GLY A 132 5.11 -22.91 -15.29
CA GLY A 132 6.50 -23.05 -15.72
C GLY A 132 6.74 -23.80 -17.04
N SER A 133 5.82 -24.68 -17.45
CA SER A 133 6.15 -25.76 -18.40
C SER A 133 5.56 -25.65 -19.81
N SER A 134 4.52 -24.83 -20.05
CA SER A 134 3.76 -24.98 -21.30
C SER A 134 3.32 -23.71 -22.02
N GLY A 135 3.49 -22.51 -21.45
CA GLY A 135 2.96 -21.26 -22.03
C GLY A 135 1.42 -21.21 -22.16
N ARG A 136 0.73 -22.35 -21.98
CA ARG A 136 -0.71 -22.52 -21.89
C ARG A 136 -1.17 -21.99 -20.53
N ARG A 137 -2.19 -21.14 -20.57
CA ARG A 137 -2.79 -20.53 -19.39
C ARG A 137 -3.95 -21.39 -18.92
N LEU A 138 -3.96 -21.72 -17.63
CA LEU A 138 -5.08 -22.40 -17.00
C LEU A 138 -6.22 -21.40 -16.78
N CYS A 139 -7.43 -21.82 -17.12
CA CYS A 139 -8.64 -21.09 -16.81
C CYS A 139 -9.43 -21.77 -15.68
N LEU A 140 -10.45 -21.08 -15.17
CA LEU A 140 -11.27 -21.61 -14.07
C LEU A 140 -11.98 -22.93 -14.45
N SER A 141 -12.38 -23.10 -15.71
CA SER A 141 -13.02 -24.33 -16.18
C SER A 141 -12.07 -25.53 -16.19
N ASP A 142 -10.79 -25.33 -16.50
CA ASP A 142 -9.75 -26.37 -16.38
C ASP A 142 -9.69 -26.89 -14.94
N ILE A 143 -9.63 -25.99 -13.95
CA ILE A 143 -9.58 -26.38 -12.54
C ILE A 143 -10.89 -27.04 -12.08
N LYS A 144 -12.05 -26.55 -12.53
CA LYS A 144 -13.37 -27.13 -12.22
C LYS A 144 -13.50 -28.59 -12.68
N SER A 145 -12.78 -28.98 -13.72
CA SER A 145 -12.77 -30.35 -14.23
C SER A 145 -12.02 -31.33 -13.30
N THR A 146 -11.12 -30.83 -12.46
CA THR A 146 -10.26 -31.67 -11.60
C THR A 146 -11.03 -32.37 -10.48
N PRO A 147 -10.61 -33.58 -10.06
CA PRO A 147 -11.18 -34.26 -8.91
C PRO A 147 -11.03 -33.46 -7.61
N ALA A 148 -9.88 -32.78 -7.44
CA ALA A 148 -9.57 -31.97 -6.26
C ALA A 148 -10.62 -30.86 -6.03
N TYR A 149 -11.01 -30.14 -7.10
CA TYR A 149 -12.05 -29.12 -7.02
C TYR A 149 -13.40 -29.69 -6.56
N LYS A 150 -13.84 -30.81 -7.16
CA LYS A 150 -15.12 -31.45 -6.84
C LYS A 150 -15.18 -31.87 -5.36
N THR A 151 -14.08 -32.37 -4.81
CA THR A 151 -13.98 -32.75 -3.40
C THR A 151 -14.06 -31.54 -2.47
N ILE A 152 -13.38 -30.43 -2.79
CA ILE A 152 -13.43 -29.20 -1.98
C ILE A 152 -14.85 -28.61 -1.95
N VAL A 153 -15.52 -28.53 -3.11
CA VAL A 153 -16.90 -28.03 -3.19
C VAL A 153 -17.87 -28.92 -2.38
N ALA A 154 -17.62 -30.23 -2.33
CA ALA A 154 -18.40 -31.15 -1.52
C ALA A 154 -18.18 -30.96 -0.01
N LYS A 155 -16.95 -30.58 0.41
CA LYS A 155 -16.60 -30.25 1.81
C LYS A 155 -17.14 -28.88 2.24
N LEU A 156 -17.05 -27.87 1.37
CA LEU A 156 -17.49 -26.48 1.62
C LEU A 156 -18.88 -26.21 1.02
N ARG A 157 -19.88 -26.99 1.44
CA ARG A 157 -21.24 -26.90 0.88
C ARG A 157 -21.82 -25.49 1.06
N GLY A 158 -22.33 -24.92 -0.04
CA GLY A 158 -22.91 -23.56 -0.06
C GLY A 158 -21.91 -22.44 -0.32
N PHE A 159 -20.60 -22.72 -0.30
CA PHE A 159 -19.52 -21.75 -0.55
C PHE A 159 -18.81 -21.98 -1.90
N GLN A 160 -19.50 -22.54 -2.90
CA GLN A 160 -18.90 -22.78 -4.22
C GLN A 160 -18.34 -21.50 -4.87
N HIS A 161 -19.08 -20.38 -4.75
CA HIS A 161 -18.65 -19.07 -5.24
C HIS A 161 -17.36 -18.57 -4.55
N LEU A 162 -17.14 -18.96 -3.29
CA LEU A 162 -15.93 -18.63 -2.54
C LEU A 162 -14.74 -19.35 -3.16
N VAL A 163 -14.87 -20.67 -3.34
CA VAL A 163 -13.85 -21.54 -3.94
C VAL A 163 -13.49 -21.07 -5.34
N ASP A 164 -14.50 -20.79 -6.18
CA ASP A 164 -14.29 -20.24 -7.53
C ASP A 164 -13.50 -18.94 -7.48
N GLY A 165 -13.89 -18.01 -6.61
CA GLY A 165 -13.23 -16.71 -6.46
C GLY A 165 -11.79 -16.81 -5.94
N GLU A 166 -11.50 -17.76 -5.05
CA GLU A 166 -10.15 -18.02 -4.56
C GLU A 166 -9.26 -18.65 -5.64
N ILE A 167 -9.77 -19.62 -6.39
CA ILE A 167 -9.03 -20.22 -7.51
C ILE A 167 -8.73 -19.18 -8.59
N SER A 168 -9.69 -18.32 -8.94
CA SER A 168 -9.43 -17.20 -9.86
C SER A 168 -8.32 -16.28 -9.34
N SER A 169 -8.24 -16.09 -8.02
CA SER A 169 -7.17 -15.29 -7.41
C SER A 169 -5.83 -16.00 -7.46
N MET A 170 -5.78 -17.33 -7.23
CA MET A 170 -4.58 -18.16 -7.40
C MET A 170 -4.06 -18.08 -8.86
N LEU A 171 -4.94 -18.26 -9.84
CA LEU A 171 -4.61 -18.20 -11.28
C LEU A 171 -4.08 -16.83 -11.71
N THR A 172 -4.54 -15.76 -11.06
CA THR A 172 -4.03 -14.40 -11.31
C THR A 172 -2.68 -14.19 -10.63
N GLN A 173 -2.57 -14.56 -9.35
CA GLN A 173 -1.41 -14.25 -8.52
C GLN A 173 -0.18 -15.11 -8.81
N VAL A 174 -0.34 -16.31 -9.37
CA VAL A 174 0.81 -17.16 -9.81
C VAL A 174 1.71 -16.45 -10.83
N ARG A 175 1.17 -15.47 -11.55
CA ARG A 175 1.90 -14.70 -12.56
C ARG A 175 2.64 -13.51 -11.98
N LEU A 176 2.28 -13.14 -10.76
CA LEU A 176 2.72 -11.92 -10.09
C LEU A 176 3.63 -12.25 -8.90
N VAL A 177 4.21 -13.45 -8.90
CA VAL A 177 5.10 -13.95 -7.84
C VAL A 177 6.36 -13.09 -7.70
N ASP A 178 6.80 -12.51 -8.82
CA ASP A 178 7.99 -11.66 -8.90
C ASP A 178 7.70 -10.16 -8.82
N GLU A 179 6.44 -9.75 -8.60
CA GLU A 179 6.10 -8.32 -8.47
C GLU A 179 6.64 -7.74 -7.15
N GLU A 180 6.49 -8.46 -6.03
CA GLU A 180 6.97 -7.99 -4.73
C GLU A 180 8.32 -8.64 -4.36
N PRO A 181 9.35 -7.83 -4.06
CA PRO A 181 10.59 -8.36 -3.55
C PRO A 181 10.38 -9.00 -2.18
N TYR A 182 10.82 -10.25 -2.04
CA TYR A 182 10.75 -11.02 -0.80
C TYR A 182 12.14 -11.47 -0.36
N TYR A 183 12.28 -11.74 0.93
CA TYR A 183 13.52 -12.18 1.57
C TYR A 183 13.37 -13.61 2.06
N VAL A 184 14.35 -14.46 1.75
CA VAL A 184 14.35 -15.86 2.15
C VAL A 184 15.28 -16.03 3.34
N ASP A 185 14.72 -16.51 4.45
CA ASP A 185 15.51 -16.97 5.60
C ASP A 185 15.68 -18.49 5.52
N LYS A 186 16.90 -18.92 5.19
CA LYS A 186 17.27 -20.32 5.04
C LYS A 186 17.34 -21.07 6.37
N GLU A 187 17.54 -20.37 7.48
CA GLU A 187 17.64 -20.99 8.81
C GLU A 187 16.25 -21.31 9.38
N SER A 188 15.31 -20.35 9.27
CA SER A 188 13.94 -20.56 9.73
C SER A 188 13.02 -21.20 8.69
N GLY A 189 13.46 -21.28 7.43
CA GLY A 189 12.67 -21.83 6.33
C GLY A 189 11.49 -20.93 5.92
N ARG A 190 11.59 -19.61 6.15
CA ARG A 190 10.49 -18.66 5.96
C ARG A 190 10.81 -17.60 4.92
N ILE A 191 9.76 -17.15 4.23
CA ILE A 191 9.77 -15.99 3.36
C ILE A 191 9.20 -14.80 4.14
N GLY A 192 9.92 -13.69 4.13
CA GLY A 192 9.52 -12.44 4.76
C GLY A 192 9.47 -11.28 3.76
N TYR A 193 8.71 -10.25 4.11
CA TYR A 193 8.57 -9.04 3.33
C TYR A 193 9.06 -7.83 4.11
N LYS A 194 9.50 -6.79 3.39
CA LYS A 194 9.84 -5.52 4.00
C LYS A 194 8.57 -4.87 4.55
N VAL A 195 8.56 -4.59 5.86
CA VAL A 195 7.55 -3.78 6.54
C VAL A 195 8.30 -2.71 7.33
N MET A 196 8.17 -1.45 6.91
CA MET A 196 8.94 -0.32 7.43
C MET A 196 10.47 -0.61 7.42
N ASP A 197 11.08 -0.67 8.60
CA ASP A 197 12.53 -0.79 8.81
C ASP A 197 13.01 -2.24 8.99
N SER A 198 12.07 -3.20 8.98
CA SER A 198 12.32 -4.59 9.34
C SER A 198 11.75 -5.58 8.30
N ILE A 199 12.24 -6.82 8.37
CA ILE A 199 11.67 -7.93 7.60
C ILE A 199 10.63 -8.59 8.48
N SER A 200 9.37 -8.55 8.07
CA SER A 200 8.28 -9.27 8.72
C SER A 200 8.03 -10.60 8.02
N TYR A 201 8.11 -11.69 8.78
CA TYR A 201 7.73 -13.03 8.34
C TYR A 201 6.24 -13.34 8.59
N GLU A 202 5.50 -12.39 9.17
CA GLU A 202 4.04 -12.49 9.36
C GLU A 202 3.28 -11.82 8.22
N ALA A 203 3.92 -10.88 7.52
CA ALA A 203 3.35 -10.24 6.35
C ALA A 203 3.22 -11.26 5.21
N THR A 204 2.06 -11.26 4.54
CA THR A 204 1.78 -12.14 3.39
C THR A 204 1.07 -11.38 2.29
N TYR A 205 1.46 -11.62 1.05
CA TYR A 205 0.83 -11.09 -0.16
C TYR A 205 -0.06 -12.14 -0.82
N GLY A 206 -1.00 -12.69 -0.05
CA GLY A 206 -1.96 -13.64 -0.58
C GLY A 206 -1.32 -14.94 -1.06
N TYR A 207 -1.76 -15.40 -2.23
CA TYR A 207 -1.21 -16.54 -2.94
C TYR A 207 0.14 -16.26 -3.58
N ARG A 208 0.54 -15.00 -3.82
CA ARG A 208 1.90 -14.67 -4.32
C ARG A 208 2.95 -15.22 -3.38
N THR A 209 2.73 -15.09 -2.07
CA THR A 209 3.59 -15.68 -1.04
C THR A 209 3.63 -17.20 -1.15
N VAL A 210 2.47 -17.85 -1.29
CA VAL A 210 2.37 -19.31 -1.43
C VAL A 210 3.18 -19.83 -2.63
N PHE A 211 3.07 -19.16 -3.78
CA PHE A 211 3.84 -19.51 -4.96
C PHE A 211 5.32 -19.14 -4.86
N ALA A 212 5.68 -18.09 -4.11
CA ALA A 212 7.08 -17.80 -3.79
C ALA A 212 7.72 -18.94 -2.99
N TYR A 213 7.00 -19.55 -2.04
CA TYR A 213 7.48 -20.75 -1.35
C TYR A 213 7.71 -21.92 -2.33
N LEU A 214 6.77 -22.19 -3.24
CA LEU A 214 6.92 -23.23 -4.26
C LEU A 214 8.14 -22.98 -5.16
N LYS A 215 8.33 -21.73 -5.57
CA LYS A 215 9.47 -21.30 -6.39
C LYS A 215 10.82 -21.53 -5.68
N GLU A 216 10.91 -21.18 -4.40
CA GLU A 216 12.16 -21.32 -3.64
C GLU A 216 12.47 -22.76 -3.24
N VAL A 217 11.45 -23.61 -3.06
CA VAL A 217 11.62 -25.06 -2.91
C VAL A 217 12.14 -25.67 -4.21
N GLU A 218 11.59 -25.28 -5.38
CA GLU A 218 12.06 -25.76 -6.69
C GLU A 218 13.51 -25.35 -6.98
N LYS A 219 13.93 -24.16 -6.53
CA LYS A 219 15.34 -23.71 -6.59
C LYS A 219 16.26 -24.39 -5.59
N GLY A 220 15.74 -25.17 -4.64
CA GLY A 220 16.51 -25.79 -3.55
C GLY A 220 16.97 -24.81 -2.45
N ASN A 221 16.34 -23.64 -2.34
CA ASN A 221 16.63 -22.68 -1.28
C ASN A 221 15.86 -22.94 0.02
N LEU A 222 14.74 -23.67 -0.05
CA LEU A 222 13.90 -24.05 1.08
C LEU A 222 13.60 -25.56 1.06
N ASP A 223 13.32 -26.13 2.23
CA ASP A 223 12.91 -27.54 2.36
C ASP A 223 11.39 -27.71 2.16
N SER A 224 11.00 -28.85 1.58
CA SER A 224 9.61 -29.19 1.27
C SER A 224 8.72 -29.29 2.51
N SER A 225 9.31 -29.50 3.70
CA SER A 225 8.58 -29.50 4.99
C SER A 225 7.87 -28.17 5.27
N CYS A 226 8.37 -27.05 4.74
CA CYS A 226 7.78 -25.73 4.95
C CYS A 226 6.43 -25.58 4.24
N LEU A 227 6.21 -26.29 3.12
CA LEU A 227 5.00 -26.20 2.29
C LEU A 227 3.74 -26.60 3.05
N ALA A 228 3.81 -27.58 3.95
CA ALA A 228 2.66 -28.05 4.72
C ALA A 228 1.97 -26.93 5.51
N SER A 229 2.74 -25.93 5.97
CA SER A 229 2.22 -24.77 6.71
C SER A 229 1.65 -23.67 5.83
N VAL A 230 2.00 -23.63 4.55
CA VAL A 230 1.69 -22.52 3.64
C VAL A 230 0.64 -22.89 2.58
N MET A 231 0.52 -24.18 2.23
CA MET A 231 -0.42 -24.68 1.22
C MET A 231 -1.87 -24.72 1.75
N ALA A 232 -2.44 -23.52 1.91
CA ALA A 232 -3.80 -23.31 2.39
C ALA A 232 -4.53 -22.29 1.51
N MET A 233 -5.85 -22.39 1.47
CA MET A 233 -6.69 -21.36 0.85
C MET A 233 -6.83 -20.20 1.83
N GLN A 234 -6.52 -19.00 1.35
CA GLN A 234 -6.47 -17.78 2.16
C GLN A 234 -7.74 -16.97 1.97
N VAL A 235 -8.68 -17.13 2.90
CA VAL A 235 -9.99 -16.47 2.81
C VAL A 235 -10.02 -15.25 3.71
N SER A 236 -10.14 -14.06 3.12
CA SER A 236 -10.32 -12.82 3.89
C SER A 236 -11.66 -12.85 4.62
N CYS A 237 -11.65 -12.70 5.94
CA CYS A 237 -12.82 -12.87 6.79
C CYS A 237 -13.22 -11.61 7.58
N GLY A 238 -12.36 -10.60 7.67
CA GLY A 238 -12.71 -9.32 8.28
C GLY A 238 -11.67 -8.25 8.06
N GLN A 239 -12.12 -7.00 8.14
CA GLN A 239 -11.28 -5.81 8.03
C GLN A 239 -11.59 -4.92 9.22
N PHE A 240 -10.60 -4.70 10.07
CA PHE A 240 -10.72 -3.85 11.25
C PHE A 240 -9.98 -2.55 11.00
N SER A 241 -10.64 -1.41 11.17
CA SER A 241 -9.96 -0.13 10.93
C SER A 241 -8.92 0.12 12.02
N TYR A 242 -7.69 0.45 11.62
CA TYR A 242 -6.67 0.88 12.58
C TYR A 242 -7.03 2.18 13.30
N ALA A 243 -7.94 2.98 12.73
CA ALA A 243 -8.46 4.18 13.37
C ALA A 243 -9.50 3.87 14.46
N ASN A 244 -10.06 2.66 14.52
CA ASN A 244 -11.05 2.32 15.53
C ASN A 244 -10.38 1.93 16.87
N ILE A 245 -9.79 2.92 17.55
CA ILE A 245 -9.08 2.76 18.82
C ILE A 245 -9.86 3.53 19.91
N SER A 246 -10.25 2.83 20.98
CA SER A 246 -11.06 3.41 22.07
C SER A 246 -10.54 3.09 23.49
N PRO A 247 -9.26 3.38 23.81
CA PRO A 247 -8.73 3.24 25.16
C PRO A 247 -9.35 4.30 26.08
N ALA A 248 -9.30 4.05 27.39
CA ALA A 248 -9.81 5.02 28.36
C ALA A 248 -8.96 6.30 28.42
N ARG A 249 -7.66 6.19 28.09
CA ARG A 249 -6.70 7.30 28.03
C ARG A 249 -5.68 7.05 26.92
N ILE A 250 -5.25 8.12 26.24
CA ILE A 250 -4.16 8.11 25.26
C ILE A 250 -3.11 9.11 25.72
N LEU A 251 -1.85 8.68 25.75
CA LEU A 251 -0.69 9.53 25.93
C LEU A 251 0.29 9.20 24.81
N GLY A 252 1.00 10.21 24.30
CA GLY A 252 1.99 9.98 23.27
C GLY A 252 3.13 10.97 23.32
N VAL A 253 4.23 10.59 22.68
CA VAL A 253 5.42 11.43 22.50
C VAL A 253 5.75 11.51 21.01
N SER A 254 6.22 12.68 20.57
CA SER A 254 6.76 12.86 19.22
C SER A 254 7.83 13.95 19.27
N GLY A 255 8.92 13.74 18.53
CA GLY A 255 10.00 14.72 18.39
C GLY A 255 9.66 15.86 17.42
N THR A 256 8.54 15.78 16.71
CA THR A 256 8.17 16.69 15.62
C THR A 256 6.81 17.36 15.81
N LEU A 257 6.39 17.53 17.07
CA LEU A 257 5.08 18.09 17.39
C LEU A 257 4.85 19.49 16.77
N ASP A 258 5.90 20.30 16.66
CA ASP A 258 5.84 21.64 16.04
C ASP A 258 5.57 21.61 14.52
N ALA A 259 5.88 20.50 13.86
CA ALA A 259 5.67 20.33 12.42
C ALA A 259 4.34 19.66 12.08
N MET A 260 3.56 19.31 13.11
CA MET A 260 2.24 18.73 12.96
C MET A 260 1.28 19.75 12.36
N SER A 261 0.62 19.33 11.28
CA SER A 261 -0.39 20.10 10.57
C SER A 261 -1.69 20.22 11.37
N ASP A 262 -2.51 21.20 11.02
CA ASP A 262 -3.80 21.41 11.68
C ASP A 262 -4.74 20.21 11.50
N TYR A 263 -4.69 19.56 10.34
CA TYR A 263 -5.43 18.32 10.08
C TYR A 263 -5.08 17.20 11.08
N GLU A 264 -3.80 16.97 11.35
CA GLU A 264 -3.38 15.92 12.29
C GLU A 264 -3.82 16.26 13.72
N LYS A 265 -3.75 17.54 14.12
CA LYS A 265 -4.27 18.01 15.42
C LYS A 265 -5.77 17.81 15.54
N ASP A 266 -6.53 18.11 14.49
CA ASP A 266 -7.98 17.87 14.44
C ASP A 266 -8.30 16.39 14.56
N VAL A 267 -7.52 15.52 13.91
CA VAL A 267 -7.66 14.07 14.06
C VAL A 267 -7.35 13.64 15.49
N LEU A 268 -6.27 14.12 16.11
CA LEU A 268 -5.93 13.80 17.51
C LEU A 268 -7.02 14.26 18.50
N ALA A 269 -7.65 15.41 18.24
CA ALA A 269 -8.76 15.91 19.04
C ALA A 269 -9.95 14.93 19.02
N ASN A 270 -10.23 14.27 17.89
CA ASN A 270 -11.27 13.22 17.81
C ASN A 270 -10.99 12.01 18.71
N TYR A 271 -9.72 11.78 19.08
CA TYR A 271 -9.32 10.75 20.03
C TYR A 271 -9.21 11.28 21.49
N GLY A 272 -9.62 12.53 21.74
CA GLY A 272 -9.54 13.17 23.05
C GLY A 272 -8.15 13.68 23.42
N VAL A 273 -7.24 13.81 22.44
CA VAL A 273 -5.90 14.38 22.64
C VAL A 273 -5.92 15.85 22.26
N GLU A 274 -6.29 16.69 23.23
CA GLU A 274 -6.42 18.15 23.05
C GLU A 274 -5.25 18.95 23.64
N LYS A 275 -4.44 18.31 24.49
CA LYS A 275 -3.37 18.95 25.24
C LYS A 275 -2.02 18.57 24.68
N PHE A 276 -1.29 19.58 24.23
CA PHE A 276 0.07 19.46 23.72
C PHE A 276 1.03 20.12 24.70
N LEU A 277 2.04 19.37 25.14
CA LEU A 277 3.09 19.87 26.02
C LEU A 277 4.41 19.88 25.25
N PHE A 278 4.97 21.06 25.06
CA PHE A 278 6.32 21.20 24.52
C PHE A 278 7.33 21.18 25.68
N VAL A 279 8.21 20.17 25.68
CA VAL A 279 9.27 20.06 26.69
C VAL A 279 10.55 20.68 26.12
N PRO A 280 11.09 21.75 26.72
CA PRO A 280 12.31 22.37 26.22
C PRO A 280 13.51 21.42 26.36
N SER A 281 14.48 21.57 25.46
CA SER A 281 15.74 20.84 25.52
C SER A 281 16.52 21.19 26.79
N VAL A 282 17.00 20.16 27.50
CA VAL A 282 17.91 20.32 28.65
C VAL A 282 19.30 20.85 28.24
N TYR A 283 19.63 20.82 26.95
CA TYR A 283 20.94 21.21 26.40
C TYR A 283 20.97 22.65 25.86
N GLY A 284 19.91 23.42 26.06
CA GLY A 284 19.80 24.79 25.57
C GLY A 284 19.55 24.87 24.05
N GLN A 285 19.99 25.97 23.44
CA GLN A 285 19.81 26.21 22.00
C GLN A 285 20.65 25.24 21.16
N SER A 286 20.07 24.77 20.06
CA SER A 286 20.75 23.86 19.14
C SER A 286 21.86 24.57 18.36
N ASN A 287 23.03 23.93 18.28
CA ASN A 287 24.15 24.37 17.43
C ASN A 287 24.03 23.82 15.99
N PHE A 288 22.80 23.70 15.51
CA PHE A 288 22.43 23.21 14.18
C PHE A 288 22.55 24.31 13.13
N SER A 289 23.15 23.97 11.99
CA SER A 289 23.32 24.88 10.86
C SER A 289 22.68 24.33 9.58
N PHE A 290 21.76 25.08 8.98
CA PHE A 290 21.18 24.81 7.66
C PHE A 290 21.02 26.11 6.88
N ASP A 291 21.79 26.26 5.80
CA ASP A 291 21.74 27.42 4.92
C ASP A 291 20.61 27.30 3.89
N LYS A 292 19.42 27.76 4.27
CA LYS A 292 18.21 27.73 3.41
C LYS A 292 18.25 28.71 2.24
N ALA A 293 19.14 29.70 2.26
CA ALA A 293 19.11 30.85 1.36
C ALA A 293 20.35 30.99 0.47
N GLY A 294 21.43 30.25 0.78
CA GLY A 294 22.66 30.16 0.01
C GLY A 294 22.84 28.79 -0.64
N ASP A 295 23.93 28.10 -0.29
CA ASP A 295 24.38 26.86 -0.97
C ASP A 295 24.01 25.59 -0.19
N GLY A 296 23.08 25.69 0.77
CA GLY A 296 22.61 24.53 1.52
C GLY A 296 21.61 23.65 0.77
N ILE A 297 21.10 24.10 -0.39
CA ILE A 297 20.15 23.36 -1.23
C ILE A 297 20.65 23.39 -2.68
N CYS A 298 20.91 22.19 -3.22
CA CYS A 298 21.28 22.01 -4.63
C CYS A 298 20.20 21.22 -5.35
N ILE A 299 19.77 21.68 -6.52
CA ILE A 299 18.84 20.95 -7.39
C ILE A 299 19.55 20.63 -8.69
N GLU A 300 19.66 19.34 -9.03
CA GLU A 300 20.45 18.86 -10.14
C GLU A 300 19.55 18.21 -11.20
N SER A 301 19.76 18.58 -12.46
CA SER A 301 18.94 18.11 -13.57
C SER A 301 19.26 16.68 -14.00
N THR A 302 20.55 16.32 -14.00
CA THR A 302 20.99 14.98 -14.43
C THR A 302 21.41 14.10 -13.26
N LYS A 303 21.29 12.79 -13.42
CA LYS A 303 21.71 11.81 -12.42
C LYS A 303 23.23 11.86 -12.15
N SER A 304 24.02 12.17 -13.18
CA SER A 304 25.46 12.31 -13.06
C SER A 304 25.83 13.53 -12.21
N ASP A 305 25.20 14.68 -12.47
CA ASP A 305 25.44 15.92 -11.72
C ASP A 305 24.95 15.78 -10.28
N TYR A 306 23.79 15.15 -10.07
CA TYR A 306 23.28 14.79 -8.76
C TYR A 306 24.28 13.98 -7.92
N PHE A 307 24.81 12.88 -8.48
CA PHE A 307 25.83 12.08 -7.78
C PHE A 307 27.17 12.82 -7.63
N HIS A 308 27.52 13.67 -8.58
CA HIS A 308 28.70 14.53 -8.48
C HIS A 308 28.58 15.51 -7.32
N SER A 309 27.46 16.23 -7.21
CA SER A 309 27.19 17.21 -6.16
C SER A 309 27.14 16.57 -4.78
N VAL A 310 26.47 15.42 -4.62
CA VAL A 310 26.54 14.64 -3.37
C VAL A 310 27.99 14.30 -3.01
N THR A 311 28.77 13.80 -3.97
CA THR A 311 30.17 13.41 -3.74
C THR A 311 31.07 14.60 -3.40
N LYS A 312 30.84 15.74 -4.04
CA LYS A 312 31.56 16.99 -3.77
C LYS A 312 31.36 17.43 -2.33
N LEU A 313 30.11 17.46 -1.85
CA LEU A 313 29.78 17.83 -0.47
C LEU A 313 30.41 16.85 0.55
N ILE A 314 30.36 15.53 0.27
CA ILE A 314 31.03 14.52 1.11
C ILE A 314 32.53 14.82 1.20
N GLN A 315 33.18 15.12 0.07
CA GLN A 315 34.61 15.41 0.04
C GLN A 315 34.97 16.71 0.77
N GLU A 316 34.14 17.75 0.68
CA GLU A 316 34.34 19.02 1.39
C GLU A 316 34.24 18.84 2.91
N ALA A 317 33.21 18.14 3.39
CA ALA A 317 33.03 17.86 4.82
C ALA A 317 34.12 16.92 5.38
N THR A 318 34.48 15.87 4.65
CA THR A 318 35.53 14.93 5.09
C THR A 318 36.92 15.55 5.11
N LYS A 319 37.24 16.51 4.22
CA LYS A 319 38.47 17.32 4.27
C LYS A 319 38.58 18.12 5.57
N GLN A 320 37.45 18.58 6.11
CA GLN A 320 37.38 19.27 7.39
C GLN A 320 37.40 18.31 8.60
N LYS A 321 37.50 17.00 8.37
CA LYS A 321 37.43 15.91 9.37
C LYS A 321 36.06 15.76 10.05
N GLN A 322 34.99 16.25 9.42
CA GLN A 322 33.63 15.97 9.86
C GLN A 322 33.24 14.52 9.53
N ALA A 323 32.32 13.96 10.30
CA ALA A 323 31.62 12.72 9.95
C ALA A 323 30.48 13.06 8.99
N VAL A 324 30.23 12.25 7.96
CA VAL A 324 29.19 12.52 6.96
C VAL A 324 28.20 11.37 6.89
N ILE A 325 26.91 11.68 6.98
CA ILE A 325 25.82 10.72 6.81
C ILE A 325 24.94 11.19 5.65
N VAL A 326 24.75 10.33 4.66
CA VAL A 326 23.98 10.62 3.45
C VAL A 326 22.74 9.74 3.41
N PHE A 327 21.57 10.37 3.31
CA PHE A 327 20.29 9.68 3.17
C PHE A 327 19.76 9.82 1.75
N PHE A 328 19.60 8.68 1.08
CA PHE A 328 18.92 8.56 -0.22
C PHE A 328 17.45 8.15 -0.02
N PRO A 329 16.56 8.40 -0.99
CA PRO A 329 15.13 8.13 -0.81
C PRO A 329 14.83 6.64 -0.56
N ASP A 330 15.56 5.74 -1.20
CA ASP A 330 15.36 4.30 -1.12
C ASP A 330 16.67 3.52 -1.31
N ASN A 331 16.63 2.21 -1.02
CA ASN A 331 17.80 1.33 -1.19
C ASN A 331 18.19 1.15 -2.67
N GLN A 332 17.27 1.37 -3.62
CA GLN A 332 17.61 1.31 -5.05
C GLN A 332 18.57 2.44 -5.42
N ARG A 333 18.29 3.69 -5.02
CA ARG A 333 19.15 4.85 -5.25
C ARG A 333 20.49 4.71 -4.52
N VAL A 334 20.50 4.14 -3.31
CA VAL A 334 21.73 3.78 -2.59
C VAL A 334 22.61 2.83 -3.43
N LYS A 335 22.02 1.76 -3.98
CA LYS A 335 22.73 0.80 -4.84
C LYS A 335 23.22 1.43 -6.14
N GLU A 336 22.44 2.33 -6.74
CA GLU A 336 22.84 3.09 -7.93
C GLU A 336 24.05 4.00 -7.67
N TYR A 337 24.04 4.73 -6.54
CA TYR A 337 25.17 5.57 -6.13
C TYR A 337 26.41 4.72 -5.85
N THR A 338 26.24 3.60 -5.13
CA THR A 338 27.34 2.68 -4.78
C THR A 338 28.03 2.08 -6.00
N ARG A 339 27.27 1.80 -7.07
CA ARG A 339 27.79 1.30 -8.36
C ARG A 339 28.39 2.40 -9.25
N SER A 340 28.17 3.67 -8.92
CA SER A 340 28.64 4.78 -9.72
C SER A 340 30.16 5.01 -9.57
N PRO A 341 30.83 5.59 -10.58
CA PRO A 341 32.25 5.96 -10.47
C PRO A 341 32.50 7.03 -9.40
N PHE A 342 31.46 7.77 -8.97
CA PHE A 342 31.57 8.80 -7.96
C PHE A 342 31.80 8.22 -6.56
N TYR A 343 31.09 7.14 -6.22
CA TYR A 343 31.30 6.43 -4.95
C TYR A 343 32.68 5.78 -4.88
N ALA A 344 33.21 5.29 -6.01
CA ALA A 344 34.56 4.75 -6.10
C ALA A 344 35.64 5.79 -5.77
N LYS A 345 35.40 7.07 -6.10
CA LYS A 345 36.30 8.19 -5.79
C LYS A 345 36.32 8.58 -4.30
N LEU A 346 35.38 8.09 -3.49
CA LEU A 346 35.39 8.28 -2.04
C LEU A 346 36.48 7.42 -1.40
N GLY A 347 37.13 7.96 -0.35
CA GLY A 347 38.21 7.30 0.39
C GLY A 347 37.81 5.97 1.06
N ARG A 348 38.76 5.35 1.76
CA ARG A 348 38.57 4.02 2.37
C ARG A 348 37.59 3.99 3.55
N GLN A 349 37.35 5.12 4.22
CA GLN A 349 36.49 5.23 5.40
C GLN A 349 35.03 5.46 4.99
N LYS A 350 34.43 4.47 4.32
CA LYS A 350 33.02 4.49 3.92
C LYS A 350 32.30 3.22 4.34
N ALA A 351 31.09 3.38 4.85
CA ALA A 351 30.21 2.30 5.27
C ALA A 351 28.84 2.45 4.62
N LEU A 352 28.24 1.31 4.28
CA LEU A 352 26.87 1.22 3.80
C LEU A 352 26.00 0.78 4.97
N LEU A 353 24.90 1.47 5.21
CA LEU A 353 23.87 1.04 6.15
C LEU A 353 22.62 0.69 5.33
N SER A 354 22.35 -0.61 5.22
CA SER A 354 21.23 -1.16 4.45
C SER A 354 20.37 -2.09 5.31
N GLU A 355 19.10 -2.19 4.96
CA GLU A 355 18.12 -3.06 5.60
C GLU A 355 18.49 -4.54 5.48
N GLU A 356 19.25 -4.91 4.46
CA GLU A 356 19.68 -6.30 4.17
C GLU A 356 20.77 -6.80 5.13
N MET A 357 21.37 -5.91 5.93
CA MET A 357 22.43 -6.26 6.88
C MET A 357 21.87 -6.94 8.13
N SER A 358 22.69 -7.79 8.75
CA SER A 358 22.37 -8.37 10.06
C SER A 358 22.22 -7.29 11.13
N ALA A 359 21.46 -7.56 12.20
CA ALA A 359 21.29 -6.60 13.29
C ALA A 359 22.63 -6.19 13.93
N ALA A 360 23.57 -7.13 14.05
CA ALA A 360 24.89 -6.87 14.61
C ALA A 360 25.74 -5.95 13.70
N ASP A 361 25.71 -6.18 12.39
CA ASP A 361 26.45 -5.34 11.44
C ASP A 361 25.85 -3.93 11.35
N LYS A 362 24.52 -3.80 11.42
CA LYS A 362 23.83 -2.51 11.48
C LYS A 362 24.30 -1.70 12.69
N GLU A 363 24.25 -2.29 13.88
CA GLU A 363 24.69 -1.64 15.13
C GLU A 363 26.17 -1.21 15.04
N PHE A 364 27.01 -2.04 14.45
CA PHE A 364 28.42 -1.71 14.23
C PHE A 364 28.60 -0.50 13.29
N VAL A 365 27.85 -0.42 12.20
CA VAL A 365 27.92 0.72 11.28
C VAL A 365 27.38 1.98 11.95
N ILE A 366 26.23 1.90 12.63
CA ILE A 366 25.60 3.03 13.33
C ILE A 366 26.53 3.60 14.39
N SER A 367 27.13 2.75 15.22
CA SER A 367 28.08 3.17 16.27
C SER A 367 29.35 3.82 15.72
N LYS A 368 29.78 3.46 14.49
CA LYS A 368 30.93 4.08 13.83
C LYS A 368 30.61 5.31 12.99
N ALA A 369 29.34 5.51 12.61
CA ALA A 369 28.94 6.53 11.64
C ALA A 369 29.37 7.95 12.03
N ALA A 370 29.41 8.26 13.33
CA ALA A 370 29.75 9.58 13.87
C ALA A 370 31.24 9.72 14.29
N THR A 371 32.16 9.06 13.57
CA THR A 371 33.62 9.14 13.79
C THR A 371 34.32 10.01 12.74
N ALA A 372 35.49 10.57 13.07
CA ALA A 372 36.18 11.55 12.21
C ALA A 372 36.42 11.02 10.79
N SER A 373 36.02 11.80 9.78
CA SER A 373 36.12 11.49 8.35
C SER A 373 35.37 10.22 7.89
N GLN A 374 34.53 9.62 8.74
CA GLN A 374 33.69 8.48 8.37
C GLN A 374 32.56 8.94 7.45
N ILE A 375 32.34 8.19 6.37
CA ILE A 375 31.22 8.37 5.44
C ILE A 375 30.24 7.22 5.67
N THR A 376 28.97 7.54 5.90
CA THR A 376 27.90 6.56 6.03
C THR A 376 26.84 6.86 4.98
N VAL A 377 26.56 5.90 4.10
CA VAL A 377 25.52 6.03 3.07
C VAL A 377 24.36 5.12 3.46
N SER A 378 23.14 5.66 3.45
CA SER A 378 21.95 4.94 3.88
C SER A 378 20.68 5.39 3.14
N SER A 379 19.59 4.63 3.31
CA SER A 379 18.25 5.00 2.84
C SER A 379 17.51 5.84 3.90
N ALA A 380 16.48 6.56 3.47
CA ALA A 380 15.64 7.44 4.30
C ALA A 380 15.06 6.74 5.54
N VAL A 381 14.84 5.44 5.45
CA VAL A 381 14.42 4.52 6.51
C VAL A 381 15.24 4.70 7.79
N PHE A 382 16.57 4.80 7.67
CA PHE A 382 17.46 5.00 8.83
C PHE A 382 17.56 6.47 9.29
N GLY A 383 16.90 7.38 8.58
CA GLY A 383 16.67 8.76 9.02
C GLY A 383 15.65 8.86 10.15
N ARG A 384 14.87 7.81 10.36
CA ARG A 384 13.92 7.60 11.46
C ARG A 384 14.45 6.56 12.46
N GLY A 385 14.11 6.68 13.74
CA GLY A 385 14.44 5.70 14.79
C GLY A 385 15.92 5.47 15.14
N THR A 386 16.88 5.81 14.28
CA THR A 386 18.32 5.47 14.45
C THR A 386 19.10 6.59 15.14
N ASP A 387 19.90 6.26 16.15
CA ASP A 387 20.74 7.24 16.87
C ASP A 387 22.21 7.17 16.46
N PHE A 388 22.72 8.26 15.89
CA PHE A 388 24.13 8.41 15.49
C PHE A 388 24.91 9.18 16.55
N PHE A 389 25.20 8.53 17.67
CA PHE A 389 25.84 9.19 18.80
C PHE A 389 27.32 9.51 18.54
N CYS A 390 27.65 10.81 18.44
CA CYS A 390 29.03 11.25 18.25
C CYS A 390 29.81 11.24 19.58
N LYS A 391 30.77 10.33 19.74
CA LYS A 391 31.72 10.29 20.88
C LYS A 391 33.06 10.96 20.59
N ASP A 392 33.33 11.29 19.33
CA ASP A 392 34.64 11.78 18.88
C ASP A 392 34.75 13.30 19.02
N GLU A 393 35.61 13.78 19.92
CA GLU A 393 35.86 15.22 20.08
C GLU A 393 36.40 15.88 18.81
N ARG A 394 37.13 15.15 17.96
CA ARG A 394 37.69 15.71 16.73
C ARG A 394 36.58 16.12 15.78
N VAL A 395 35.54 15.28 15.67
CA VAL A 395 34.33 15.58 14.89
C VAL A 395 33.66 16.85 15.43
N GLN A 396 33.50 16.96 16.76
CA GLN A 396 32.89 18.13 17.39
C GLN A 396 33.69 19.43 17.13
N LYS A 397 35.01 19.38 17.27
CA LYS A 397 35.91 20.51 16.96
C LYS A 397 35.85 20.91 15.49
N SER A 398 35.65 19.92 14.61
CA SER A 398 35.50 20.10 13.16
C SER A 398 34.12 20.57 12.71
N GLY A 399 33.17 20.82 13.61
CA GLY A 399 31.82 21.31 13.27
C GLY A 399 30.71 20.24 13.35
N GLY A 400 31.05 19.02 13.77
CA GLY A 400 30.10 17.97 14.11
C GLY A 400 29.81 16.98 12.99
N VAL A 401 28.67 16.30 13.11
CA VAL A 401 28.15 15.40 12.08
C VAL A 401 27.52 16.24 10.98
N HIS A 402 27.86 15.96 9.74
CA HIS A 402 27.27 16.59 8.57
C HIS A 402 26.24 15.63 7.96
N VAL A 403 24.99 16.07 7.81
CA VAL A 403 23.92 15.27 7.22
C VAL A 403 23.58 15.81 5.83
N ILE A 404 23.60 14.94 4.83
CA ILE A 404 23.18 15.26 3.47
C ILE A 404 21.89 14.49 3.18
N GLN A 405 20.79 15.19 2.99
CA GLN A 405 19.55 14.60 2.51
C GLN A 405 19.48 14.70 0.99
N ALA A 406 19.55 13.56 0.32
CA ALA A 406 19.66 13.49 -1.12
C ALA A 406 18.28 13.43 -1.83
N PHE A 407 17.22 13.93 -1.20
CA PHE A 407 15.85 13.93 -1.71
C PHE A 407 14.99 14.96 -0.96
N LEU A 408 13.83 15.32 -1.53
CA LEU A 408 12.80 16.07 -0.81
C LEU A 408 11.88 15.08 -0.08
N SER A 409 11.78 15.20 1.24
CA SER A 409 10.81 14.44 2.05
C SER A 409 9.37 14.78 1.66
N ASP A 410 8.49 13.78 1.68
CA ASP A 410 7.06 13.97 1.41
C ASP A 410 6.38 14.73 2.57
N GLU A 411 6.86 14.51 3.80
CA GLU A 411 6.39 15.20 4.99
C GLU A 411 7.50 16.07 5.60
N ARG A 412 7.09 17.16 6.26
CA ARG A 412 8.03 18.05 6.94
C ARG A 412 8.55 17.45 8.24
N SER A 413 7.74 16.63 8.91
CA SER A 413 8.12 15.80 10.06
C SER A 413 9.35 14.93 9.74
N GLU A 414 9.33 14.20 8.61
CA GLU A 414 10.44 13.36 8.16
C GLU A 414 11.73 14.17 7.96
N GLU A 415 11.65 15.32 7.29
CA GLU A 415 12.81 16.22 7.10
C GLU A 415 13.40 16.66 8.45
N ILE A 416 12.55 17.04 9.41
CA ILE A 416 12.99 17.48 10.74
C ILE A 416 13.60 16.31 11.53
N GLN A 417 13.09 15.09 11.38
CA GLN A 417 13.68 13.90 11.99
C GLN A 417 15.07 13.61 11.43
N ILE A 418 15.26 13.76 10.12
CA ILE A 418 16.57 13.62 9.47
C ILE A 418 17.53 14.73 9.94
N GLN A 419 17.06 15.98 10.01
CA GLN A 419 17.83 17.10 10.58
C GLN A 419 18.24 16.80 12.03
N GLY A 420 17.35 16.20 12.81
CA GLY A 420 17.59 15.77 14.19
C GLY A 420 18.60 14.63 14.34
N ARG A 421 19.11 14.04 13.26
CA ARG A 421 20.24 13.08 13.28
C ARG A 421 21.61 13.75 13.38
N THR A 422 21.65 15.08 13.30
CA THR A 422 22.83 15.88 13.64
C THR A 422 22.55 16.83 14.82
N ALA A 423 23.59 17.48 15.32
CA ALA A 423 23.54 18.49 16.39
C ALA A 423 22.83 18.03 17.70
N ARG A 424 22.87 16.73 18.02
CA ARG A 424 22.23 16.16 19.21
C ARG A 424 22.90 16.58 20.51
N GLN A 425 22.12 16.78 21.57
CA GLN A 425 22.60 17.08 22.93
C GLN A 425 23.54 18.31 22.99
N GLY A 426 23.18 19.39 22.28
CA GLY A 426 23.98 20.63 22.25
C GLY A 426 25.25 20.57 21.40
N LYS A 427 25.50 19.44 20.72
CA LYS A 427 26.65 19.27 19.81
C LYS A 427 26.48 20.12 18.55
N ARG A 428 27.60 20.42 17.89
CA ARG A 428 27.57 21.11 16.58
C ARG A 428 27.11 20.13 15.50
N GLY A 429 26.51 20.67 14.45
CA GLY A 429 26.07 19.88 13.31
C GLY A 429 25.62 20.75 12.15
N SER A 430 25.72 20.20 10.94
CA SER A 430 25.32 20.88 9.72
C SER A 430 24.47 19.97 8.84
N TYR A 431 23.59 20.58 8.06
CA TYR A 431 22.65 19.89 7.18
C TYR A 431 22.59 20.56 5.80
N GLN A 432 22.55 19.74 4.75
CA GLN A 432 22.39 20.17 3.37
C GLN A 432 21.45 19.24 2.60
N MET A 433 20.84 19.78 1.54
CA MET A 433 19.97 19.05 0.64
C MET A 433 20.55 19.00 -0.77
N VAL A 434 20.52 17.82 -1.39
CA VAL A 434 20.80 17.66 -2.81
C VAL A 434 19.62 16.93 -3.43
N ILE A 435 18.91 17.57 -4.34
CA ILE A 435 17.64 17.06 -4.87
C ILE A 435 17.79 16.85 -6.37
N MET A 436 17.26 15.75 -6.89
CA MET A 436 17.20 15.51 -8.32
C MET A 436 15.93 16.11 -8.91
N TRP A 437 16.06 16.85 -10.02
CA TRP A 437 14.94 17.51 -10.70
C TRP A 437 13.87 16.50 -11.18
N GLU A 438 14.30 15.36 -11.72
CA GLU A 438 13.39 14.32 -12.20
C GLU A 438 12.53 13.72 -11.08
N ASP A 439 13.10 13.60 -9.87
CA ASP A 439 12.36 13.13 -8.69
C ASP A 439 11.29 14.15 -8.27
N LEU A 440 11.60 15.44 -8.33
CA LEU A 440 10.62 16.51 -8.06
C LEU A 440 9.48 16.51 -9.08
N LYS A 441 9.80 16.36 -10.38
CA LYS A 441 8.81 16.32 -11.45
C LYS A 441 7.88 15.11 -11.35
N SER A 442 8.46 13.93 -11.15
CA SER A 442 7.71 12.66 -11.11
C SER A 442 6.87 12.51 -9.84
N ARG A 443 7.42 12.82 -8.66
CA ARG A 443 6.73 12.62 -7.37
C ARG A 443 5.74 13.74 -7.04
N PHE A 444 6.11 14.99 -7.32
CA PHE A 444 5.30 16.16 -6.93
C PHE A 444 4.54 16.79 -8.11
N GLY A 445 4.70 16.26 -9.34
CA GLY A 445 3.96 16.70 -10.52
C GLY A 445 4.30 18.13 -10.97
N ILE A 446 5.52 18.58 -10.70
CA ILE A 446 5.98 19.95 -10.99
C ILE A 446 6.31 20.08 -12.48
N ARG A 447 5.88 21.18 -13.12
CA ARG A 447 6.16 21.46 -14.54
C ARG A 447 7.11 22.64 -14.77
N GLN A 448 7.23 23.55 -13.80
CA GLN A 448 8.06 24.75 -13.89
C GLN A 448 9.50 24.45 -13.47
N SER A 449 10.53 24.93 -14.18
CA SER A 449 11.93 24.71 -13.77
C SER A 449 12.28 25.40 -12.45
N ALA A 450 13.01 24.69 -11.58
CA ALA A 450 13.57 25.23 -10.35
C ALA A 450 14.54 26.40 -10.58
N ASP A 451 15.19 26.49 -11.73
CA ASP A 451 16.16 27.54 -12.05
C ASP A 451 15.56 28.95 -12.07
N SER A 452 14.22 29.03 -12.21
CA SER A 452 13.48 30.30 -12.21
C SER A 452 13.24 30.88 -10.82
N ILE A 453 13.61 30.15 -9.76
CA ILE A 453 13.31 30.50 -8.37
C ILE A 453 14.56 31.06 -7.69
N PRO A 454 14.49 32.26 -7.08
CA PRO A 454 15.61 32.81 -6.33
C PRO A 454 16.04 31.87 -5.18
N LYS A 455 17.36 31.70 -4.96
CA LYS A 455 17.91 30.84 -3.88
C LYS A 455 17.28 31.09 -2.50
N ARG A 456 16.99 32.36 -2.18
CA ARG A 456 16.38 32.77 -0.90
C ARG A 456 14.95 32.24 -0.71
N GLU A 457 14.23 32.02 -1.79
CA GLU A 457 12.84 31.53 -1.78
C GLU A 457 12.75 30.04 -2.07
N LEU A 458 13.85 29.41 -2.46
CA LEU A 458 13.87 28.01 -2.90
C LEU A 458 13.33 27.05 -1.85
N TYR A 459 13.76 27.18 -0.59
CA TYR A 459 13.25 26.33 0.49
C TYR A 459 11.75 26.53 0.72
N LYS A 460 11.26 27.77 0.68
CA LYS A 460 9.83 28.08 0.83
C LYS A 460 9.03 27.47 -0.31
N TRP A 461 9.53 27.56 -1.54
CA TRP A 461 8.89 26.93 -2.70
C TRP A 461 8.83 25.40 -2.56
N LEU A 462 9.89 24.75 -2.07
CA LEU A 462 9.87 23.31 -1.80
C LEU A 462 8.82 22.94 -0.75
N ASP A 463 8.65 23.77 0.29
CA ASP A 463 7.62 23.57 1.32
C ASP A 463 6.20 23.76 0.75
N ASP A 464 5.98 24.77 -0.11
CA ASP A 464 4.70 25.01 -0.79
C ASP A 464 4.33 23.83 -1.74
N VAL A 465 5.33 23.29 -2.44
CA VAL A 465 5.19 22.08 -3.27
C VAL A 465 4.77 20.88 -2.44
N ARG A 466 5.44 20.67 -1.29
CA ARG A 466 5.12 19.61 -0.33
C ARG A 466 3.70 19.74 0.19
N GLU A 467 3.31 20.94 0.62
CA GLU A 467 1.99 21.24 1.17
C GLU A 467 0.87 21.00 0.15
N LYS A 468 1.09 21.37 -1.12
CA LYS A 468 0.14 21.08 -2.20
C LYS A 468 -0.08 19.57 -2.40
N GLN A 469 0.99 18.79 -2.30
CA GLN A 469 0.90 17.33 -2.42
C GLN A 469 0.22 16.72 -1.20
N ARG A 470 0.56 17.20 0.01
CA ARG A 470 -0.07 16.79 1.26
C ARG A 470 -1.58 16.97 1.24
N LYS A 471 -2.10 18.09 0.74
CA LYS A 471 -3.55 18.32 0.60
C LYS A 471 -4.25 17.25 -0.25
N LYS A 472 -3.61 16.79 -1.33
CA LYS A 472 -4.15 15.68 -2.15
C LYS A 472 -4.09 14.35 -1.39
N HIS A 473 -3.01 14.13 -0.64
CA HIS A 473 -2.86 12.94 0.19
C HIS A 473 -3.94 12.89 1.27
N VAL A 474 -4.18 13.99 2.00
CA VAL A 474 -5.25 14.10 3.01
C VAL A 474 -6.62 13.73 2.43
N ALA A 475 -7.00 14.27 1.26
CA ALA A 475 -8.27 13.91 0.62
C ALA A 475 -8.37 12.41 0.27
N THR A 476 -7.24 11.78 -0.07
CA THR A 476 -7.16 10.33 -0.30
C THR A 476 -7.30 9.55 1.00
N VAL A 477 -6.64 10.01 2.06
CA VAL A 477 -6.69 9.41 3.40
C VAL A 477 -8.11 9.49 3.98
N GLU A 478 -8.80 10.62 3.85
CA GLU A 478 -10.20 10.77 4.29
C GLU A 478 -11.13 9.80 3.57
N LYS A 479 -10.93 9.61 2.26
CA LYS A 479 -11.68 8.62 1.49
C LYS A 479 -11.39 7.20 1.99
N ASN A 480 -10.11 6.85 2.14
CA ASN A 480 -9.69 5.54 2.65
C ASN A 480 -10.25 5.30 4.06
N LEU A 481 -10.25 6.31 4.92
CA LEU A 481 -10.83 6.26 6.26
C LEU A 481 -12.33 6.00 6.24
N ALA A 482 -13.08 6.65 5.33
CA ALA A 482 -14.51 6.40 5.17
C ALA A 482 -14.78 4.95 4.74
N ASP A 483 -14.01 4.44 3.78
CA ASP A 483 -14.09 3.06 3.29
C ASP A 483 -13.71 2.06 4.39
N ALA A 484 -12.61 2.30 5.11
CA ALA A 484 -12.13 1.49 6.22
C ALA A 484 -13.14 1.47 7.39
N THR A 485 -13.73 2.61 7.72
CA THR A 485 -14.77 2.72 8.77
C THR A 485 -16.02 1.93 8.40
N LYS A 486 -16.40 1.95 7.11
CA LYS A 486 -17.53 1.14 6.63
C LYS A 486 -17.23 -0.34 6.72
N ALA A 487 -16.06 -0.77 6.22
CA ALA A 487 -15.62 -2.15 6.28
C ALA A 487 -15.51 -2.68 7.72
N ASP A 488 -15.03 -1.84 8.64
CA ASP A 488 -14.97 -2.13 10.07
C ASP A 488 -16.35 -2.35 10.68
N LYS A 489 -17.32 -1.46 10.41
CA LYS A 489 -18.71 -1.62 10.89
C LYS A 489 -19.37 -2.89 10.36
N ASP A 490 -19.16 -3.21 9.08
CA ASP A 490 -19.73 -4.41 8.49
C ASP A 490 -19.07 -5.69 9.03
N THR A 491 -17.75 -5.65 9.31
CA THR A 491 -17.01 -6.73 9.98
C THR A 491 -17.52 -6.95 11.41
N HIS A 492 -17.76 -5.88 12.18
CA HIS A 492 -18.34 -5.99 13.53
C HIS A 492 -19.75 -6.60 13.51
N ARG A 493 -20.60 -6.21 12.56
CA ARG A 493 -21.95 -6.82 12.39
C ARG A 493 -21.88 -8.31 12.06
N TYR A 494 -20.92 -8.71 11.23
CA TYR A 494 -20.66 -10.11 10.95
C TYR A 494 -20.18 -10.85 12.20
N PHE A 495 -19.25 -10.25 12.95
CA PHE A 495 -18.74 -10.81 14.19
C PHE A 495 -19.84 -10.99 15.25
N ASP A 496 -20.72 -10.00 15.41
CA ASP A 496 -21.86 -10.09 16.31
C ASP A 496 -22.81 -11.24 15.92
N ALA A 497 -23.05 -11.45 14.62
CA ALA A 497 -23.86 -12.57 14.13
C ALA A 497 -23.21 -13.93 14.42
N LEU A 498 -21.88 -14.03 14.30
CA LEU A 498 -21.12 -15.23 14.69
C LEU A 498 -21.22 -15.51 16.18
N LEU A 499 -21.04 -14.49 17.02
CA LEU A 499 -21.13 -14.61 18.48
C LEU A 499 -22.55 -14.98 18.93
N ALA A 500 -23.57 -14.42 18.28
CA ALA A 500 -24.97 -14.75 18.51
C ALA A 500 -25.37 -16.13 17.95
N SER A 501 -24.45 -16.87 17.32
CA SER A 501 -24.70 -18.21 16.76
C SER A 501 -25.87 -18.23 15.74
N ARG A 502 -25.94 -17.22 14.87
CA ARG A 502 -26.93 -17.11 13.78
C ARG A 502 -26.29 -17.48 12.43
N PRO A 503 -26.26 -18.76 12.03
CA PRO A 503 -25.46 -19.21 10.89
C PRO A 503 -25.94 -18.63 9.55
N ASN A 504 -27.26 -18.52 9.32
CA ASN A 504 -27.78 -17.99 8.05
C ASN A 504 -27.47 -16.49 7.88
N GLU A 505 -27.61 -15.71 8.97
CA GLU A 505 -27.27 -14.29 8.98
C GLU A 505 -25.77 -14.09 8.80
N ALA A 506 -24.96 -14.86 9.54
CA ALA A 506 -23.50 -14.83 9.45
C ALA A 506 -23.01 -15.21 8.03
N SER A 507 -23.54 -16.25 7.41
CA SER A 507 -23.20 -16.65 6.03
C SER A 507 -23.52 -15.56 5.02
N LYS A 508 -24.69 -14.90 5.14
CA LYS A 508 -25.08 -13.81 4.23
C LYS A 508 -24.14 -12.61 4.39
N ARG A 509 -23.89 -12.18 5.63
CA ARG A 509 -22.99 -11.05 5.93
C ARG A 509 -21.56 -11.34 5.50
N PHE A 510 -21.08 -12.56 5.73
CA PHE A 510 -19.77 -13.02 5.27
C PHE A 510 -19.66 -12.96 3.74
N LEU A 511 -20.70 -13.40 3.01
CA LEU A 511 -20.70 -13.33 1.55
C LEU A 511 -20.68 -11.87 1.04
N ASP A 512 -21.45 -10.99 1.65
CA ASP A 512 -21.48 -9.58 1.29
C ASP A 512 -20.12 -8.92 1.55
N LEU A 513 -19.49 -9.22 2.69
CA LEU A 513 -18.12 -8.81 3.02
C LEU A 513 -17.11 -9.36 2.02
N TYR A 514 -17.14 -10.66 1.74
CA TYR A 514 -16.24 -11.30 0.79
C TYR A 514 -16.31 -10.68 -0.61
N LYS A 515 -17.53 -10.36 -1.08
CA LYS A 515 -17.76 -9.66 -2.34
C LYS A 515 -17.27 -8.21 -2.32
N ALA A 516 -17.34 -7.53 -1.17
CA ALA A 516 -16.80 -6.19 -1.01
C ALA A 516 -15.27 -6.19 -0.98
N PHE A 517 -14.65 -7.23 -0.40
CA PHE A 517 -13.19 -7.36 -0.28
C PHE A 517 -12.50 -7.58 -1.63
N LYS A 518 -13.09 -8.41 -2.50
CA LYS A 518 -12.54 -8.63 -3.82
C LYS A 518 -13.05 -7.56 -4.78
N LYS A 519 -12.13 -6.75 -5.33
CA LYS A 519 -12.39 -5.96 -6.56
C LYS A 519 -13.15 -6.85 -7.54
N LYS A 520 -14.20 -6.32 -8.18
CA LYS A 520 -15.06 -7.05 -9.13
C LYS A 520 -14.19 -8.02 -9.94
N GLN A 521 -14.38 -9.31 -9.69
CA GLN A 521 -13.61 -10.36 -10.34
C GLN A 521 -13.77 -10.15 -11.85
N MET A 522 -12.65 -10.24 -12.59
CA MET A 522 -12.75 -10.27 -14.04
C MET A 522 -13.61 -11.48 -14.42
N PRO A 523 -14.71 -11.27 -15.15
CA PRO A 523 -15.63 -12.34 -15.45
C PRO A 523 -14.96 -13.33 -16.40
N SER A 524 -15.34 -14.61 -16.29
CA SER A 524 -14.81 -15.68 -17.16
C SER A 524 -15.21 -15.48 -18.62
N SER A 525 -16.31 -14.77 -18.86
CA SER A 525 -16.77 -14.32 -20.17
C SER A 525 -17.23 -12.86 -20.07
N MET A 526 -17.01 -12.08 -21.12
CA MET A 526 -17.39 -10.67 -21.21
C MET A 526 -17.98 -10.35 -22.57
N ASP A 527 -19.23 -9.87 -22.54
CA ASP A 527 -19.93 -9.42 -23.73
C ASP A 527 -19.54 -7.97 -24.03
N ILE A 528 -19.07 -7.72 -25.25
CA ILE A 528 -18.68 -6.39 -25.72
C ILE A 528 -19.59 -6.02 -26.87
N GLN A 529 -20.39 -4.97 -26.66
CA GLN A 529 -21.22 -4.38 -27.69
C GLN A 529 -20.49 -3.20 -28.33
N ILE A 530 -20.27 -3.28 -29.64
CA ILE A 530 -19.61 -2.24 -30.44
C ILE A 530 -20.63 -1.69 -31.44
N ALA A 531 -20.98 -0.41 -31.29
CA ALA A 531 -21.83 0.29 -32.23
C ALA A 531 -21.00 1.23 -33.10
N PHE A 532 -21.11 1.09 -34.41
CA PHE A 532 -20.52 2.02 -35.37
C PHE A 532 -21.55 3.02 -35.85
N VAL A 533 -21.30 4.31 -35.62
CA VAL A 533 -22.14 5.40 -36.15
C VAL A 533 -21.31 6.14 -37.18
N VAL A 534 -21.79 6.19 -38.43
CA VAL A 534 -21.01 6.68 -39.57
C VAL A 534 -21.81 7.70 -40.36
N ASP A 535 -21.17 8.80 -40.74
CA ASP A 535 -21.71 9.75 -41.72
C ASP A 535 -21.59 9.18 -43.14
N ALA A 536 -22.72 9.03 -43.82
CA ALA A 536 -22.86 8.56 -45.18
C ALA A 536 -23.45 9.64 -46.11
N THR A 537 -23.16 10.91 -45.86
CA THR A 537 -23.46 12.02 -46.78
C THR A 537 -22.60 11.98 -48.05
N GLY A 538 -23.04 12.62 -49.14
CA GLY A 538 -22.29 12.61 -50.40
C GLY A 538 -20.88 13.23 -50.32
N SER A 539 -20.63 14.11 -49.34
CA SER A 539 -19.29 14.64 -49.06
C SER A 539 -18.30 13.55 -48.62
N MET A 540 -18.80 12.45 -48.04
CA MET A 540 -18.03 11.31 -47.55
C MET A 540 -17.75 10.24 -48.61
N VAL A 541 -18.27 10.39 -49.84
CA VAL A 541 -18.07 9.45 -50.96
C VAL A 541 -16.59 9.10 -51.20
N PRO A 542 -15.64 10.04 -51.19
CA PRO A 542 -14.22 9.72 -51.39
C PRO A 542 -13.62 8.86 -50.27
N PHE A 543 -14.21 8.91 -49.06
CA PHE A 543 -13.69 8.27 -47.85
C PHE A 543 -14.45 7.00 -47.46
N SER A 544 -15.61 6.75 -48.08
CA SER A 544 -16.53 5.65 -47.73
C SER A 544 -15.87 4.26 -47.81
N ARG A 545 -15.07 4.01 -48.86
CA ARG A 545 -14.31 2.76 -49.00
C ARG A 545 -13.24 2.60 -47.93
N SER A 546 -12.53 3.68 -47.61
CA SER A 546 -11.48 3.69 -46.58
C SER A 546 -12.08 3.50 -45.18
N ALA A 547 -13.24 4.09 -44.91
CA ALA A 547 -13.97 3.92 -43.64
C ALA A 547 -14.43 2.46 -43.46
N ALA A 548 -15.08 1.88 -44.48
CA ALA A 548 -15.51 0.48 -44.46
C ALA A 548 -14.31 -0.48 -44.28
N ALA A 549 -13.19 -0.23 -44.96
CA ALA A 549 -11.97 -1.03 -44.82
C ALA A 549 -11.36 -0.92 -43.40
N THR A 550 -11.35 0.28 -42.82
CA THR A 550 -10.86 0.52 -41.46
C THR A 550 -11.70 -0.24 -40.43
N MET A 551 -13.03 -0.11 -40.51
CA MET A 551 -13.96 -0.84 -39.65
C MET A 551 -13.83 -2.37 -39.84
N GLY A 552 -13.64 -2.83 -41.08
CA GLY A 552 -13.34 -4.23 -41.39
C GLY A 552 -12.05 -4.72 -40.70
N SER A 553 -10.98 -3.92 -40.71
CA SER A 553 -9.70 -4.27 -40.05
C SER A 553 -9.76 -4.24 -38.51
N ILE A 554 -10.68 -3.46 -37.95
CA ILE A 554 -10.95 -3.43 -36.51
C ILE A 554 -11.61 -4.74 -36.07
N LEU A 555 -12.49 -5.29 -36.91
CA LEU A 555 -13.29 -6.49 -36.62
C LEU A 555 -12.61 -7.80 -37.02
N ASN A 556 -11.87 -7.78 -38.14
CA ASN A 556 -11.25 -8.95 -38.76
C ASN A 556 -9.74 -8.76 -38.98
N GLY A 557 -9.00 -9.86 -38.89
CA GLY A 557 -7.57 -9.91 -39.11
C GLY A 557 -6.72 -9.96 -37.84
N PRO A 558 -5.39 -10.08 -37.98
CA PRO A 558 -4.47 -10.33 -36.86
C PRO A 558 -4.38 -9.16 -35.87
N ASN A 559 -4.79 -7.96 -36.29
CA ASN A 559 -4.80 -6.74 -35.46
C ASN A 559 -6.21 -6.34 -34.97
N SER A 560 -7.19 -7.21 -35.14
CA SER A 560 -8.57 -6.96 -34.71
C SER A 560 -8.68 -6.76 -33.19
N ILE A 561 -9.72 -6.07 -32.75
CA ILE A 561 -10.04 -5.88 -31.32
C ILE A 561 -10.18 -7.24 -30.63
N ALA A 562 -10.86 -8.19 -31.26
CA ALA A 562 -11.00 -9.55 -30.74
C ALA A 562 -9.64 -10.19 -30.47
N GLN A 563 -8.73 -10.16 -31.44
CA GLN A 563 -7.41 -10.78 -31.32
C GLN A 563 -6.53 -10.09 -30.28
N LYS A 564 -6.57 -8.75 -30.23
CA LYS A 564 -5.85 -7.95 -29.24
C LYS A 564 -6.36 -8.22 -27.82
N LEU A 565 -7.67 -8.26 -27.63
CA LEU A 565 -8.29 -8.60 -26.35
C LEU A 565 -7.96 -10.03 -25.93
N CYS A 566 -8.05 -11.01 -26.83
CA CYS A 566 -7.65 -12.39 -26.53
C CYS A 566 -6.16 -12.53 -26.23
N THR A 567 -5.29 -11.70 -26.83
CA THR A 567 -3.84 -11.74 -26.57
C THR A 567 -3.49 -11.07 -25.23
N GLN A 568 -4.14 -9.96 -24.93
CA GLN A 568 -3.92 -9.20 -23.70
C GLN A 568 -4.59 -9.86 -22.49
N PHE A 569 -5.77 -10.46 -22.68
CA PHE A 569 -6.61 -11.10 -21.67
C PHE A 569 -7.12 -12.49 -22.12
N PRO A 570 -6.24 -13.47 -22.35
CA PRO A 570 -6.63 -14.81 -22.82
C PRO A 570 -7.45 -15.64 -21.82
N ASP A 571 -7.61 -15.14 -20.59
CA ASP A 571 -8.38 -15.82 -19.54
C ASP A 571 -9.85 -15.39 -19.51
N ILE A 572 -10.24 -14.46 -20.40
CA ILE A 572 -11.60 -13.98 -20.58
C ILE A 572 -12.07 -14.40 -21.97
N GLU A 573 -13.20 -15.07 -22.02
CA GLU A 573 -13.92 -15.31 -23.26
C GLU A 573 -14.64 -14.01 -23.68
N PHE A 574 -14.31 -13.46 -24.84
CA PHE A 574 -14.94 -12.22 -25.31
C PHE A 574 -15.96 -12.53 -26.41
N GLU A 575 -17.24 -12.31 -26.11
CA GLU A 575 -18.30 -12.32 -27.11
C GLU A 575 -18.50 -10.89 -27.63
N ILE A 576 -18.26 -10.67 -28.93
CA ILE A 576 -18.35 -9.35 -29.54
C ILE A 576 -19.60 -9.27 -30.40
N GLN A 577 -20.51 -8.38 -30.00
CA GLN A 577 -21.72 -8.05 -30.71
C GLN A 577 -21.57 -6.69 -31.40
N ILE A 578 -21.99 -6.59 -32.66
CA ILE A 578 -21.73 -5.42 -33.50
C ILE A 578 -23.05 -4.84 -34.00
N ALA A 579 -23.21 -3.53 -33.89
CA ALA A 579 -24.27 -2.77 -34.53
C ALA A 579 -23.67 -1.70 -35.44
N SER A 580 -24.41 -1.31 -36.47
CA SER A 580 -24.04 -0.20 -37.36
C SER A 580 -25.23 0.69 -37.68
N LEU A 581 -24.99 2.00 -37.65
CA LEU A 581 -25.93 3.05 -38.00
C LEU A 581 -25.22 4.01 -38.95
N ALA A 582 -25.74 4.15 -40.16
CA ALA A 582 -25.27 5.14 -41.11
C ALA A 582 -26.28 6.29 -41.19
N TYR A 583 -25.82 7.50 -40.90
CA TYR A 583 -26.57 8.73 -41.06
C TYR A 583 -26.47 9.23 -42.50
N ARG A 584 -27.61 9.60 -43.09
CA ARG A 584 -27.70 10.22 -44.43
C ARG A 584 -28.16 11.66 -44.29
N ASP A 585 -28.31 12.35 -45.42
CA ASP A 585 -28.76 13.73 -45.45
C ASP A 585 -30.09 13.92 -44.70
N ILE A 586 -30.22 15.01 -43.94
CA ILE A 586 -31.45 15.33 -43.20
C ILE A 586 -32.60 15.67 -44.14
N ASP A 587 -32.27 16.13 -45.34
CA ASP A 587 -33.22 16.50 -46.39
C ASP A 587 -33.74 15.29 -47.17
N ASP A 588 -33.17 14.09 -46.96
CA ASP A 588 -33.74 12.86 -47.48
C ASP A 588 -35.10 12.55 -46.82
N ASP A 589 -35.91 11.75 -47.52
CA ASP A 589 -37.18 11.20 -47.00
C ASP A 589 -36.96 10.65 -45.58
N PRO A 590 -37.85 10.94 -44.60
CA PRO A 590 -37.72 10.44 -43.23
C PRO A 590 -37.43 8.95 -43.10
N SER A 591 -37.89 8.13 -44.05
CA SER A 591 -37.63 6.68 -44.12
C SER A 591 -36.23 6.30 -44.63
N ARG A 592 -35.44 7.27 -45.09
CA ARG A 592 -34.10 7.11 -45.69
C ARG A 592 -33.00 7.89 -44.99
N ARG A 593 -33.33 8.69 -43.97
CA ARG A 593 -32.35 9.49 -43.18
C ARG A 593 -31.37 8.65 -42.38
N PHE A 594 -31.73 7.41 -42.08
CA PHE A 594 -30.88 6.47 -41.36
C PHE A 594 -30.92 5.12 -42.06
N VAL A 595 -29.76 4.48 -42.19
CA VAL A 595 -29.66 3.06 -42.53
C VAL A 595 -29.12 2.35 -41.30
N GLU A 596 -29.99 1.60 -40.65
CA GLU A 596 -29.65 0.77 -39.51
C GLU A 596 -29.45 -0.67 -39.93
N SER A 597 -28.60 -1.38 -39.18
CA SER A 597 -28.48 -2.83 -39.33
C SER A 597 -29.56 -3.49 -38.48
N SER A 598 -30.54 -4.11 -39.13
CA SER A 598 -31.55 -4.95 -38.46
C SER A 598 -31.22 -6.43 -38.69
N CYS A 599 -31.07 -7.19 -37.61
CA CYS A 599 -30.93 -8.64 -37.70
C CYS A 599 -32.30 -9.31 -37.90
N THR A 600 -32.32 -10.53 -38.43
CA THR A 600 -33.54 -11.37 -38.59
C THR A 600 -34.28 -11.65 -37.29
N THR A 601 -33.67 -11.37 -36.13
CA THR A 601 -34.22 -11.52 -34.78
C THR A 601 -34.86 -10.24 -34.22
N GLY A 602 -34.83 -9.12 -34.95
CA GLY A 602 -35.33 -7.82 -34.48
C GLY A 602 -34.38 -7.04 -33.57
N SER A 603 -33.13 -7.51 -33.38
CA SER A 603 -32.06 -6.80 -32.66
C SER A 603 -31.15 -6.04 -33.65
N HIS A 604 -30.62 -4.89 -33.22
CA HIS A 604 -29.62 -4.12 -33.98
C HIS A 604 -28.19 -4.68 -33.86
N PHE A 605 -27.97 -5.63 -32.95
CA PHE A 605 -26.66 -6.23 -32.68
C PHE A 605 -26.57 -7.64 -33.28
N THR A 606 -25.46 -7.91 -33.98
CA THR A 606 -25.13 -9.23 -34.55
C THR A 606 -23.78 -9.74 -34.05
N GLU A 607 -23.68 -11.05 -33.82
CA GLU A 607 -22.40 -11.75 -33.59
C GLU A 607 -21.69 -12.08 -34.91
N ASN A 608 -22.42 -12.03 -36.04
CA ASN A 608 -21.87 -12.32 -37.35
C ASN A 608 -21.09 -11.11 -37.90
N ARG A 609 -19.79 -11.11 -37.64
CA ARG A 609 -18.85 -10.05 -38.07
C ARG A 609 -18.89 -9.80 -39.58
N GLN A 610 -19.04 -10.86 -40.38
CA GLN A 610 -19.09 -10.75 -41.83
C GLN A 610 -20.37 -10.05 -42.30
N HIS A 611 -21.49 -10.36 -41.65
CA HIS A 611 -22.77 -9.70 -41.90
C HIS A 611 -22.73 -8.22 -41.53
N ALA A 612 -22.16 -7.86 -40.38
CA ALA A 612 -22.00 -6.47 -39.96
C ALA A 612 -21.15 -5.66 -40.96
N ILE A 613 -20.02 -6.21 -41.40
CA ILE A 613 -19.14 -5.54 -42.39
C ILE A 613 -19.87 -5.35 -43.73
N GLN A 614 -20.65 -6.33 -44.17
CA GLN A 614 -21.45 -6.21 -45.40
C GLN A 614 -22.52 -5.13 -45.29
N GLN A 615 -23.20 -5.02 -44.14
CA GLN A 615 -24.21 -3.99 -43.89
C GLN A 615 -23.58 -2.58 -43.88
N ILE A 616 -22.43 -2.41 -43.21
CA ILE A 616 -21.65 -1.18 -43.22
C ILE A 616 -21.22 -0.81 -44.65
N ALA A 617 -20.68 -1.77 -45.40
CA ALA A 617 -20.23 -1.54 -46.76
C ALA A 617 -21.40 -1.18 -47.69
N ALA A 618 -22.56 -1.81 -47.52
CA ALA A 618 -23.77 -1.50 -48.28
C ALA A 618 -24.32 -0.10 -47.96
N ALA A 619 -24.32 0.29 -46.68
CA ALA A 619 -24.75 1.61 -46.25
C ALA A 619 -23.87 2.72 -46.83
N LEU A 620 -22.54 2.48 -46.91
CA LEU A 620 -21.53 3.39 -47.44
C LEU A 620 -21.35 3.33 -48.97
N ALA A 621 -21.96 2.35 -49.66
CA ALA A 621 -21.87 2.20 -51.12
C ALA A 621 -22.79 3.16 -51.89
N SER A 622 -23.80 3.72 -51.22
CA SER A 622 -24.75 4.67 -51.81
C SER A 622 -24.94 5.92 -50.94
N PRO A 623 -23.89 6.73 -50.70
CA PRO A 623 -24.04 7.99 -49.99
C PRO A 623 -24.98 8.94 -50.75
N SER A 624 -25.81 9.69 -50.04
CA SER A 624 -26.77 10.65 -50.60
C SER A 624 -26.54 12.06 -50.03
N GLY A 625 -26.99 13.09 -50.76
CA GLY A 625 -26.88 14.47 -50.31
C GLY A 625 -25.47 15.10 -50.41
N GLY A 626 -25.25 16.25 -49.77
CA GLY A 626 -23.91 16.85 -49.63
C GLY A 626 -23.57 18.00 -50.59
N GLY A 627 -24.53 18.88 -50.87
CA GLY A 627 -24.29 20.18 -51.48
C GLY A 627 -24.04 21.33 -50.48
N ASP A 628 -24.35 21.13 -49.19
CA ASP A 628 -24.36 22.21 -48.21
C ASP A 628 -23.54 21.88 -46.93
N ILE A 629 -23.18 22.97 -46.25
CA ILE A 629 -22.10 23.13 -45.26
C ILE A 629 -22.40 22.36 -43.95
N ALA A 630 -21.36 21.94 -43.23
CA ALA A 630 -21.37 21.17 -41.98
C ALA A 630 -22.54 21.46 -41.01
N GLU A 631 -23.29 20.40 -40.65
CA GLU A 631 -24.42 20.48 -39.71
C GLU A 631 -24.16 19.68 -38.42
N ASP A 632 -23.85 20.40 -37.35
CA ASP A 632 -23.73 19.89 -35.98
C ASP A 632 -25.10 19.76 -35.30
N ARG A 633 -25.83 18.63 -35.46
CA ARG A 633 -26.87 18.21 -34.49
C ARG A 633 -27.02 16.68 -34.40
N ILE A 634 -26.28 16.07 -33.48
CA ILE A 634 -26.46 14.65 -33.10
C ILE A 634 -27.59 14.51 -32.08
N GLY A 635 -28.62 13.73 -32.42
CA GLY A 635 -29.69 13.31 -31.53
C GLY A 635 -30.46 12.12 -32.10
N ALA A 636 -29.84 10.94 -32.20
CA ALA A 636 -30.47 9.76 -32.80
C ALA A 636 -30.13 8.42 -32.13
N ILE A 637 -29.69 8.42 -30.87
CA ILE A 637 -29.59 7.19 -30.09
C ILE A 637 -30.54 7.29 -28.90
N HIS A 638 -31.73 6.70 -29.03
CA HIS A 638 -32.52 6.32 -27.86
C HIS A 638 -31.93 5.03 -27.28
N ARG A 639 -31.58 5.08 -26.00
CA ARG A 639 -31.10 3.94 -25.21
C ARG A 639 -32.15 2.87 -25.02
#